data_AF-A0AAD7ZS46-F1
#
_entry.id   AF-A0AAD7ZS46-F1
#
_cell.length_a   1.000
_cell.length_b   1.000
_cell.length_c   1.000
_cell.angle_alpha   90.00
_cell.angle_beta   90.00
_cell.angle_gamma   90.00
#
_symmetry.space_group_name_H-M   'P 1'
#
loop_
_entity.id
_entity.type
_entity.pdbx_description
1 polymer ?
#
loop_
_entity_poly.entity_id
_entity_poly.type
_entity_poly.pdbx_seq_one_letter_code
_entity_poly.pdbx_strand_id
1 'polypeptide(L)'
;MTPANNKLLINSQFSPVTVAESPVKKILQCGNLTGNVRRIRDLAAELYNLIQDWNTHHILGTQILNNIMEIKSPILIENAANESSIIYAEKLEEQCEKLDETVRNMNDIVMKLIEGSQQMHSVEKLEYPSSVKKAPLFITWPISKYDEHSEYRKSLFII
;
A
#
# COMPACT_ATOMS: atom_id res chain seq x y z
N MET A 1 20.26 -74.90 -0.18
CA MET A 1 20.30 -73.83 -1.19
C MET A 1 19.32 -72.76 -0.77
N THR A 2 19.82 -71.58 -0.40
CA THR A 2 19.10 -70.29 -0.44
C THR A 2 18.81 -69.93 -1.90
N PRO A 3 17.74 -69.17 -2.20
CA PRO A 3 17.78 -67.70 -2.03
C PRO A 3 16.54 -67.18 -1.29
N ALA A 4 16.69 -66.38 -0.23
CA ALA A 4 16.79 -64.91 -0.28
C ALA A 4 15.56 -64.26 -0.95
N ASN A 5 14.45 -64.21 -0.23
CA ASN A 5 13.34 -63.33 -0.57
C ASN A 5 13.50 -62.04 0.25
N ASN A 6 14.13 -61.04 -0.36
CA ASN A 6 14.34 -59.72 0.21
C ASN A 6 12.97 -59.09 0.48
N LYS A 7 12.57 -59.05 1.76
CA LYS A 7 11.53 -58.13 2.21
C LYS A 7 12.01 -56.72 1.89
N LEU A 8 11.36 -56.07 0.92
CA LEU A 8 11.46 -54.63 0.75
C LEU A 8 10.96 -54.00 2.06
N LEU A 9 11.91 -53.58 2.89
CA LEU A 9 11.67 -52.75 4.05
C LEU A 9 11.22 -51.39 3.52
N ILE A 10 9.91 -51.21 3.34
CA ILE A 10 9.36 -49.90 3.01
C ILE A 10 9.56 -49.06 4.27
N ASN A 11 10.59 -48.22 4.24
CA ASN A 11 10.87 -47.22 5.26
C ASN A 11 9.67 -46.27 5.32
N SER A 12 8.69 -46.59 6.17
CA SER A 12 7.51 -45.76 6.43
C SER A 12 7.87 -44.60 7.37
N GLN A 13 8.88 -43.80 6.99
CA GLN A 13 9.30 -42.65 7.78
C GLN A 13 8.43 -41.40 7.55
N PHE A 14 7.49 -41.45 6.60
CA PHE A 14 6.59 -40.34 6.33
C PHE A 14 5.15 -40.82 6.17
N SER A 15 4.40 -40.71 7.24
CA SER A 15 2.94 -40.73 7.21
C SER A 15 2.44 -39.28 7.12
N PRO A 16 1.42 -38.98 6.29
CA PRO A 16 0.81 -37.65 6.25
C PRO A 16 0.33 -37.25 7.65
N VAL A 17 0.71 -36.06 8.12
CA VAL A 17 0.20 -35.54 9.39
C VAL A 17 -1.25 -35.13 9.17
N THR A 18 -2.18 -35.95 9.64
CA THR A 18 -3.61 -35.61 9.72
C THR A 18 -3.83 -34.67 10.89
N VAL A 19 -3.81 -33.36 10.61
CA VAL A 19 -4.29 -32.35 11.56
C VAL A 19 -5.82 -32.34 11.55
N ALA A 20 -6.43 -32.42 12.74
CA ALA A 20 -7.89 -32.43 12.89
C ALA A 20 -8.56 -31.15 12.35
N GLU A 21 -7.83 -30.04 12.37
CA GLU A 21 -8.24 -28.78 11.78
C GLU A 21 -7.04 -28.06 11.16
N SER A 22 -7.26 -27.43 10.00
CA SER A 22 -6.25 -26.54 9.42
C SER A 22 -6.01 -25.36 10.37
N PRO A 23 -4.74 -24.93 10.60
CA PRO A 23 -4.43 -23.72 11.36
C PRO A 23 -5.14 -22.46 10.85
N VAL A 24 -5.62 -22.50 9.60
CA VAL A 24 -6.34 -21.43 8.92
C VAL A 24 -7.80 -21.31 9.38
N LYS A 25 -8.38 -22.37 9.99
CA LYS A 25 -9.82 -22.46 10.27
C LYS A 25 -10.29 -21.66 11.50
N LYS A 26 -9.37 -21.31 12.42
CA LYS A 26 -9.71 -20.63 13.70
C LYS A 26 -9.68 -19.11 13.64
N ILE A 27 -9.15 -18.54 12.58
CA ILE A 27 -9.21 -17.10 12.38
C ILE A 27 -10.37 -16.88 11.42
N LEU A 28 -11.30 -15.99 11.74
CA LEU A 28 -12.16 -15.33 10.76
C LEU A 28 -11.24 -14.60 9.77
N GLN A 29 -10.53 -15.35 8.93
CA GLN A 29 -9.73 -14.82 7.86
C GLN A 29 -10.76 -14.40 6.84
N CYS A 30 -11.12 -13.12 6.88
CA CYS A 30 -11.18 -12.36 5.66
C CYS A 30 -9.91 -12.75 4.90
N GLY A 31 -10.02 -13.70 3.94
CA GLY A 31 -8.88 -14.45 3.41
C GLY A 31 -7.75 -13.52 3.05
N ASN A 32 -6.49 -13.96 3.21
CA ASN A 32 -5.31 -13.14 2.89
C ASN A 32 -5.53 -12.45 1.54
N LEU A 33 -5.85 -11.15 1.58
CA LEU A 33 -6.05 -10.39 0.36
C LEU A 33 -4.70 -10.45 -0.35
N THR A 34 -4.70 -10.87 -1.60
CA THR A 34 -3.52 -10.94 -2.46
C THR A 34 -3.87 -10.25 -3.78
N GLY A 35 -2.86 -9.77 -4.51
CA GLY A 35 -3.07 -9.03 -5.75
C GLY A 35 -3.76 -7.69 -5.55
N ASN A 36 -4.60 -7.30 -6.52
CA ASN A 36 -5.20 -5.96 -6.62
C ASN A 36 -6.05 -5.57 -5.41
N VAL A 37 -6.81 -6.52 -4.82
CA VAL A 37 -7.68 -6.24 -3.67
C VAL A 37 -6.87 -5.81 -2.44
N ARG A 38 -5.71 -6.44 -2.20
CA ARG A 38 -4.80 -6.00 -1.14
C ARG A 38 -4.18 -4.64 -1.48
N ARG A 39 -3.77 -4.46 -2.73
CA ARG A 39 -3.16 -3.21 -3.19
C ARG A 39 -4.10 -2.01 -2.98
N ILE A 40 -5.38 -2.17 -3.31
CA ILE A 40 -6.44 -1.17 -3.09
C ILE A 40 -6.60 -0.84 -1.61
N ARG A 41 -6.63 -1.86 -0.74
CA ARG A 41 -6.76 -1.66 0.70
C ARG A 41 -5.54 -0.91 1.27
N ASP A 42 -4.34 -1.31 0.84
CA ASP A 42 -3.10 -0.69 1.31
C ASP A 42 -3.01 0.78 0.83
N LEU A 43 -3.43 1.07 -0.42
CA LEU A 43 -3.59 2.44 -0.95
C LEU A 43 -4.61 3.27 -0.15
N ALA A 44 -5.74 2.68 0.22
CA ALA A 44 -6.76 3.37 1.01
C ALA A 44 -6.25 3.73 2.40
N ALA A 45 -5.48 2.84 3.03
CA ALA A 45 -4.83 3.12 4.32
C ALA A 45 -3.76 4.22 4.18
N GLU A 46 -2.97 4.19 3.11
CA GLU A 46 -1.99 5.23 2.81
C GLU A 46 -2.65 6.59 2.60
N LEU A 47 -3.72 6.66 1.79
CA LEU A 47 -4.50 7.88 1.57
C LEU A 47 -5.06 8.43 2.88
N TYR A 48 -5.61 7.57 3.73
CA TYR A 48 -6.12 7.97 5.04
C TYR A 48 -5.02 8.62 5.90
N ASN A 49 -3.84 7.99 5.97
CA ASN A 49 -2.71 8.53 6.74
C ASN A 49 -2.25 9.88 6.19
N LEU A 50 -2.10 10.00 4.86
CA LEU A 50 -1.73 11.27 4.22
C LEU A 50 -2.74 12.39 4.52
N ILE A 51 -4.05 12.09 4.55
CA ILE A 51 -5.08 13.07 4.93
C ILE A 51 -4.93 13.49 6.40
N GLN A 52 -4.64 12.56 7.31
CA GLN A 52 -4.41 12.89 8.72
C GLN A 52 -3.15 13.76 8.91
N ASP A 53 -2.07 13.44 8.20
CA ASP A 53 -0.83 14.22 8.23
C ASP A 53 -1.08 15.62 7.68
N TRP A 54 -1.81 15.75 6.56
CA TRP A 54 -2.17 17.05 5.99
C TRP A 54 -3.01 17.88 6.97
N ASN A 55 -4.00 17.27 7.63
CA ASN A 55 -4.83 17.95 8.64
C ASN A 55 -3.99 18.44 9.83
N THR A 56 -3.02 17.65 10.27
CA THR A 56 -2.07 18.06 11.33
C THR A 56 -1.33 19.33 10.93
N HIS A 57 -0.76 19.37 9.73
CA HIS A 57 -0.07 20.56 9.23
C HIS A 57 -1.00 21.75 9.00
N HIS A 58 -2.22 21.53 8.52
CA HIS A 58 -3.23 22.60 8.35
C HIS A 58 -3.59 23.28 9.69
N ILE A 59 -3.80 22.49 10.74
CA ILE A 59 -4.06 23.00 12.09
C ILE A 59 -2.85 23.79 12.60
N LEU A 60 -1.65 23.25 12.44
CA LEU A 60 -0.41 23.91 12.83
C LEU A 60 -0.20 25.24 12.08
N GLY A 61 -0.45 25.27 10.77
CA GLY A 61 -0.38 26.49 9.96
C GLY A 61 -1.39 27.54 10.42
N THR A 62 -2.59 27.14 10.82
CA THR A 62 -3.61 28.04 11.39
C THR A 62 -3.13 28.65 12.71
N GLN A 63 -2.47 27.86 13.57
CA GLN A 63 -1.88 28.37 14.82
C GLN A 63 -0.76 29.37 14.56
N ILE A 64 0.11 29.12 13.58
CA ILE A 64 1.17 30.06 13.19
C ILE A 64 0.56 31.36 12.67
N LEU A 65 -0.48 31.30 11.83
CA LEU A 65 -1.19 32.49 11.34
C LEU A 65 -1.78 33.33 12.48
N ASN A 66 -2.35 32.69 13.50
CA ASN A 66 -2.84 33.38 14.69
C ASN A 66 -1.70 34.08 15.45
N ASN A 67 -0.55 33.41 15.64
CA ASN A 67 0.62 34.03 16.27
C ASN A 67 1.13 35.24 15.48
N ILE A 68 1.16 35.14 14.15
CA ILE A 68 1.53 36.26 13.26
C ILE A 68 0.56 37.43 13.46
N MET A 69 -0.74 37.15 13.54
CA MET A 69 -1.76 38.17 13.78
C MET A 69 -1.59 38.84 15.15
N GLU A 70 -1.31 38.06 16.19
CA GLU A 70 -1.05 38.58 17.53
C GLU A 70 0.19 39.48 17.59
N ILE A 71 1.26 39.15 16.84
CA ILE A 71 2.46 39.99 16.75
C ILE A 71 2.15 41.28 15.97
N LYS A 72 1.38 41.18 14.89
CA LYS A 72 1.14 42.30 13.96
C LYS A 72 0.08 43.28 14.47
N SER A 73 -0.94 42.81 15.19
CA SER A 73 -2.10 43.61 15.61
C SER A 73 -1.72 44.81 16.51
N PRO A 74 -0.90 44.66 17.57
CA PRO A 74 -0.47 45.78 18.41
C PRO A 74 0.34 46.82 17.63
N ILE A 75 1.25 46.36 16.78
CA ILE A 75 2.10 47.21 15.93
C ILE A 75 1.22 48.06 14.99
N LEU A 76 0.18 47.48 14.39
CA LEU A 76 -0.73 48.22 13.52
C LEU A 76 -1.55 49.26 14.28
N ILE A 77 -1.99 48.95 15.50
CA ILE A 77 -2.77 49.89 16.34
C ILE A 77 -1.90 51.07 16.79
N GLU A 78 -0.67 50.80 17.25
CA GLU A 78 0.24 51.83 17.74
C GLU A 78 0.75 52.75 16.63
N ASN A 79 1.02 52.20 15.43
CA ASN A 79 1.43 53.00 14.27
C ASN A 79 0.28 53.73 13.58
N ALA A 80 -0.96 53.30 13.73
CA ALA A 80 -2.11 54.11 13.30
C ALA A 80 -2.23 55.40 14.13
N ALA A 81 -1.71 55.40 15.36
CA ALA A 81 -1.68 56.57 16.24
C ALA A 81 -0.44 57.45 16.03
N ASN A 82 0.69 56.85 15.63
CA ASN A 82 1.99 57.51 15.48
C ASN A 82 2.54 57.19 14.08
N GLU A 83 2.71 58.17 13.19
CA GLU A 83 3.26 58.02 11.82
C GLU A 83 4.74 57.56 11.78
N SER A 84 5.12 56.54 12.55
CA SER A 84 6.45 55.97 12.62
C SER A 84 6.63 54.79 11.66
N SER A 85 7.84 54.63 11.11
CA SER A 85 8.20 53.51 10.25
C SER A 85 8.11 52.18 11.00
N ILE A 86 7.39 51.21 10.43
CA ILE A 86 7.16 49.90 11.05
C ILE A 86 8.48 49.11 11.08
N ILE A 87 9.00 48.84 12.28
CA ILE A 87 10.08 47.88 12.50
C ILE A 87 9.41 46.59 12.98
N TYR A 88 9.38 45.57 12.12
CA TYR A 88 8.90 44.25 12.52
C TYR A 88 9.98 43.52 13.32
N ALA A 89 9.57 42.87 14.40
CA ALA A 89 10.47 42.10 15.25
C ALA A 89 10.96 40.83 14.53
N GLU A 90 12.20 40.41 14.80
CA GLU A 90 12.81 39.14 14.37
C GLU A 90 11.89 37.92 14.59
N LYS A 91 11.10 37.95 15.65
CA LYS A 91 10.07 36.94 15.95
C LYS A 91 9.02 36.77 14.84
N LEU A 92 8.70 37.82 14.08
CA LEU A 92 7.76 37.74 12.96
C LEU A 92 8.38 36.98 11.78
N GLU A 93 9.64 37.22 11.49
CA GLU A 93 10.39 36.51 10.44
C GLU A 93 10.42 35.02 10.74
N GLU A 94 10.74 34.63 11.98
CA GLU A 94 10.72 33.23 12.43
C GLU A 94 9.33 32.58 12.23
N GLN A 95 8.24 33.30 12.51
CA GLN A 95 6.90 32.74 12.28
C GLN A 95 6.59 32.61 10.78
N CYS A 96 7.03 33.54 9.94
CA CYS A 96 6.87 33.47 8.49
C CYS A 96 7.66 32.29 7.89
N GLU A 97 8.88 32.06 8.35
CA GLU A 97 9.69 30.90 7.93
C GLU A 97 9.03 29.58 8.33
N LYS A 98 8.53 29.48 9.57
CA LYS A 98 7.77 28.31 10.04
C LYS A 98 6.50 28.07 9.22
N LEU A 99 5.81 29.14 8.83
CA LEU A 99 4.63 29.05 7.98
C LEU A 99 5.00 28.54 6.59
N ASP A 100 6.05 29.07 5.99
CA ASP A 100 6.54 28.64 4.68
C ASP A 100 6.92 27.15 4.68
N GLU A 101 7.67 26.70 5.69
CA GLU A 101 8.01 25.28 5.86
C GLU A 101 6.75 24.42 6.00
N THR A 102 5.78 24.86 6.82
CA THR A 102 4.52 24.13 7.01
C THR A 102 3.74 24.00 5.69
N VAL A 103 3.65 25.08 4.91
CA VAL A 103 2.97 25.08 3.61
C VAL A 103 3.70 24.18 2.60
N ARG A 104 5.03 24.18 2.58
CA ARG A 104 5.82 23.25 1.76
C ARG A 104 5.52 21.79 2.12
N ASN A 105 5.51 21.46 3.40
CA ASN A 105 5.16 20.11 3.87
C ASN A 105 3.73 19.71 3.46
N MET A 106 2.76 20.63 3.59
CA MET A 106 1.39 20.38 3.11
C MET A 106 1.34 20.12 1.60
N ASN A 107 2.10 20.88 0.81
CA ASN A 107 2.17 20.71 -0.63
C ASN A 107 2.78 19.35 -1.02
N ASP A 108 3.84 18.94 -0.34
CA ASP A 108 4.46 17.62 -0.55
C ASP A 108 3.48 16.48 -0.27
N ILE A 109 2.66 16.62 0.78
CA ILE A 109 1.60 15.64 1.08
C ILE A 109 0.53 15.64 -0.03
N VAL A 110 0.13 16.80 -0.55
CA VAL A 110 -0.81 16.89 -1.68
C VAL A 110 -0.25 16.18 -2.92
N MET A 111 1.05 16.32 -3.22
CA MET A 111 1.67 15.59 -4.32
C MET A 111 1.59 14.07 -4.13
N LYS A 112 1.85 13.57 -2.91
CA LYS A 112 1.69 12.15 -2.57
C LYS A 112 0.23 11.67 -2.69
N LEU A 113 -0.75 12.49 -2.29
CA LEU A 113 -2.17 12.18 -2.46
C LEU A 113 -2.54 12.02 -3.95
N ILE A 114 -2.01 12.90 -4.81
CA ILE A 114 -2.19 12.81 -6.27
C ILE A 114 -1.57 11.52 -6.82
N GLU A 115 -0.34 11.19 -6.43
CA GLU A 115 0.33 9.96 -6.83
C GLU A 115 -0.46 8.71 -6.38
N GLY A 116 -0.92 8.67 -5.12
CA GLY A 116 -1.74 7.59 -4.60
C GLY A 116 -3.05 7.40 -5.38
N SER A 117 -3.70 8.51 -5.76
CA SER A 117 -4.89 8.48 -6.61
C SER A 117 -4.61 7.92 -8.00
N GLN A 118 -3.49 8.31 -8.63
CA GLN A 118 -3.06 7.76 -9.91
C GLN A 118 -2.73 6.26 -9.84
N GLN A 119 -2.13 5.82 -8.73
CA GLN A 119 -1.86 4.41 -8.48
C GLN A 119 -3.18 3.63 -8.36
N MET A 120 -4.18 4.18 -7.67
CA MET A 120 -5.51 3.57 -7.56
C MET A 120 -6.17 3.39 -8.94
N HIS A 121 -6.15 4.43 -9.77
CA HIS A 121 -6.63 4.36 -11.15
C HIS A 121 -5.85 3.32 -11.98
N SER A 122 -4.55 3.18 -11.74
CA SER A 122 -3.73 2.18 -12.44
C SER A 122 -4.14 0.76 -12.06
N VAL A 123 -4.51 0.51 -10.80
CA VAL A 123 -5.02 -0.81 -10.37
C VAL A 123 -6.36 -1.13 -11.04
N GLU A 124 -7.25 -0.16 -11.19
CA GLU A 124 -8.52 -0.33 -11.92
C GLU A 124 -8.28 -0.76 -13.38
N LYS A 125 -7.33 -0.14 -14.08
CA LYS A 125 -6.93 -0.52 -15.45
C LYS A 125 -6.34 -1.93 -15.55
N LEU A 126 -5.78 -2.47 -14.46
CA LEU A 126 -5.25 -3.82 -14.40
C LEU A 126 -6.33 -4.86 -14.08
N GLU A 127 -7.37 -4.47 -13.35
CA GLU A 127 -8.52 -5.33 -13.03
C GLU A 127 -9.44 -5.52 -14.25
N TYR A 128 -9.65 -4.45 -15.01
CA TYR A 128 -10.30 -4.51 -16.32
C TYR A 128 -9.25 -4.33 -17.42
N PRO A 129 -8.74 -5.42 -18.04
CA PRO A 129 -7.96 -5.29 -19.27
C PRO A 129 -8.85 -4.57 -20.29
N SER A 130 -8.64 -3.27 -20.41
CA SER A 130 -9.46 -2.42 -21.24
C SER A 130 -9.28 -2.87 -22.67
N SER A 131 -10.35 -3.43 -23.22
CA SER A 131 -10.57 -3.85 -24.61
C SER A 131 -9.92 -5.18 -25.06
N VAL A 132 -10.81 -6.07 -25.54
CA VAL A 132 -10.54 -7.19 -26.48
C VAL A 132 -9.96 -8.49 -25.90
N LYS A 133 -10.84 -9.48 -25.69
CA LYS A 133 -10.67 -10.90 -26.08
C LYS A 133 -9.30 -11.57 -25.83
N LYS A 134 -8.57 -11.24 -24.77
CA LYS A 134 -7.33 -11.95 -24.41
C LYS A 134 -7.48 -12.59 -23.05
N ALA A 135 -7.57 -13.92 -23.08
CA ALA A 135 -7.40 -14.78 -21.91
C ALA A 135 -6.12 -14.38 -21.15
N PRO A 136 -6.09 -14.56 -19.82
CA PRO A 136 -4.94 -14.15 -19.01
C PRO A 136 -3.63 -14.73 -19.56
N LEU A 137 -2.56 -13.94 -19.51
CA LEU A 137 -1.21 -14.30 -20.02
C LEU A 137 -0.65 -15.60 -19.43
N PHE A 138 -1.17 -16.03 -18.29
CA PHE A 138 -0.82 -17.27 -17.61
C PHE A 138 -2.06 -18.13 -17.41
N ILE A 139 -2.62 -18.63 -18.50
CA ILE A 139 -3.44 -19.84 -18.45
C ILE A 139 -2.48 -21.01 -18.23
N THR A 140 -2.63 -21.69 -17.10
CA THR A 140 -2.13 -23.08 -17.00
C THR A 140 -2.70 -23.86 -18.17
N TRP A 141 -1.96 -24.86 -18.66
CA TRP A 141 -2.44 -25.61 -19.80
C TRP A 141 -3.81 -26.24 -19.49
N PRO A 142 -4.73 -26.29 -20.47
CA PRO A 142 -5.97 -27.05 -20.30
C PRO A 142 -5.64 -28.47 -19.85
N ILE A 143 -6.46 -29.06 -18.97
CA ILE A 143 -6.24 -30.41 -18.42
C ILE A 143 -6.01 -31.44 -19.54
N SER A 144 -6.69 -31.28 -20.68
CA SER A 144 -6.51 -32.12 -21.88
C SER A 144 -5.08 -32.15 -22.42
N LYS A 145 -4.33 -31.05 -22.30
CA LYS A 145 -2.94 -30.97 -22.75
C LYS A 145 -1.96 -31.65 -21.79
N TYR A 146 -2.29 -31.69 -20.49
CA TYR A 146 -1.53 -32.50 -19.53
C TYR A 146 -1.77 -33.99 -19.76
N ASP A 147 -3.01 -34.37 -20.09
CA ASP A 147 -3.40 -35.75 -20.37
C ASP A 147 -2.68 -36.29 -21.62
N GLU A 148 -2.67 -35.52 -22.72
CA GLU A 148 -1.96 -35.83 -23.98
C GLU A 148 -0.46 -36.11 -23.75
N HIS A 149 0.21 -35.28 -22.93
CA HIS A 149 1.62 -35.50 -22.59
C HIS A 149 1.85 -36.67 -21.64
N SER A 150 0.88 -36.98 -20.79
CA SER A 150 0.97 -38.14 -19.90
C SER A 150 0.88 -39.45 -20.69
N GLU A 151 -0.02 -39.53 -21.68
CA GLU A 151 -0.16 -40.68 -22.58
C GLU A 151 1.04 -40.83 -23.51
N TYR A 152 1.59 -39.73 -24.03
CA TYR A 152 2.83 -39.77 -24.81
C TYR A 152 4.03 -40.26 -23.99
N ARG A 153 4.09 -39.97 -22.69
CA ARG A 153 5.13 -40.55 -21.83
C ARG A 153 4.87 -42.02 -21.55
N LYS A 154 3.63 -42.45 -21.33
CA LYS A 154 3.31 -43.87 -21.13
C LYS A 154 3.71 -44.72 -22.34
N SER A 155 3.48 -44.25 -23.56
CA SER A 155 3.86 -44.98 -24.79
C SER A 155 5.38 -45.08 -25.00
N LEU A 156 6.18 -44.18 -24.42
CA LEU A 156 7.65 -44.24 -24.45
C LEU A 156 8.25 -45.24 -23.44
N PHE A 157 7.49 -45.69 -22.44
CA PHE A 157 7.94 -46.66 -21.43
C PHE A 157 7.37 -48.07 -21.61
N ILE A 158 6.58 -48.30 -22.66
CA ILE A 158 6.16 -49.63 -23.10
C ILE A 158 7.04 -50.02 -24.30
N ILE A 159 8.25 -50.50 -23.99
CA ILE A 159 9.07 -51.36 -24.85
C ILE A 159 9.40 -52.61 -24.03
#